data_AF-A0A1J5FDD6-F1
#
_entry.id   AF-A0A1J5FDD6-F1
#
_cell.length_a   1.000
_cell.length_b   1.000
_cell.length_c   1.000
_cell.angle_alpha   90.00
_cell.angle_beta   90.00
_cell.angle_gamma   90.00
#
_symmetry.space_group_name_H-M   'P 1'
#
loop_
_entity.id
_entity.type
_entity.pdbx_description
1 polymer ?
#
loop_
_entity_poly.entity_id
_entity_poly.type
_entity_poly.pdbx_seq_one_letter_code
_entity_poly.pdbx_strand_id
1 'polypeptide(L)' 'MPGREVAVLVNGEKEPGTYTTEFSSTPLASGTYIYRMQAGDASASSGHWFVQTKKMIILK' A
#
# COMPACT_ATOMS: atom_id res chain seq x y z
N MET A 1 -19.36 7.55 1.71
CA MET A 1 -19.22 6.26 0.99
C MET A 1 -17.83 5.73 1.31
N PRO A 2 -17.67 4.55 1.94
CA PRO A 2 -16.34 4.03 2.22
C PRO A 2 -15.63 3.72 0.90
N GLY A 3 -14.32 4.01 0.84
CA GLY A 3 -13.49 3.56 -0.28
C GLY A 3 -13.47 2.04 -0.35
N ARG A 4 -13.36 1.49 -1.56
CA ARG A 4 -13.21 0.05 -1.79
C ARG A 4 -11.72 -0.30 -1.86
N GLU A 5 -11.28 -1.27 -1.07
CA GLU A 5 -9.98 -1.90 -1.29
C GLU A 5 -10.02 -2.71 -2.58
N VAL A 6 -9.13 -2.40 -3.51
CA VAL A 6 -9.10 -3.02 -4.86
C VAL A 6 -7.93 -3.98 -5.04
N ALA A 7 -6.88 -3.87 -4.23
CA ALA A 7 -5.71 -4.73 -4.26
C ALA A 7 -4.90 -4.66 -2.96
N VAL A 8 -4.27 -5.76 -2.59
CA VAL A 8 -3.21 -5.84 -1.57
C VAL A 8 -1.93 -6.27 -2.28
N LEU A 9 -0.88 -5.45 -2.24
CA LEU A 9 0.37 -5.72 -2.96
C LEU A 9 1.35 -6.53 -2.14
N VAL A 10 1.43 -6.23 -0.85
CA VAL A 10 2.30 -6.92 0.11
C VAL A 10 1.48 -7.20 1.36
N ASN A 11 1.48 -8.46 1.80
CA ASN A 11 0.86 -8.88 3.05
C ASN A 11 1.84 -9.79 3.79
N GLY A 12 2.31 -9.35 4.95
CA GLY A 12 3.23 -10.10 5.81
C GLY A 12 4.57 -9.40 6.09
N GLU A 13 5.40 -10.07 6.86
CA GLU A 13 6.70 -9.57 7.31
C GLU A 13 7.77 -9.69 6.21
N LYS A 14 8.71 -8.73 6.25
CA LYS A 14 9.87 -8.64 5.37
C LYS A 14 11.05 -8.21 6.22
N GLU A 15 12.20 -8.82 5.98
CA GLU A 15 13.45 -8.38 6.59
C GLU A 15 13.77 -6.93 6.19
N PRO A 16 14.58 -6.20 6.97
CA PRO A 16 15.02 -4.86 6.60
C PRO A 16 15.71 -4.87 5.22
N GLY A 17 15.22 -4.05 4.29
CA GLY A 17 15.74 -4.00 2.94
C GLY A 17 14.89 -3.16 1.98
N THR A 18 15.35 -3.05 0.74
CA THR A 18 14.61 -2.37 -0.33
C THR A 18 13.90 -3.40 -1.18
N TYR A 19 12.59 -3.22 -1.36
CA TYR A 19 11.75 -4.09 -2.17
C TYR A 19 10.99 -3.28 -3.20
N THR A 20 10.93 -3.81 -4.42
CA THR A 20 10.09 -3.28 -5.50
C THR A 20 8.94 -4.26 -5.71
N THR A 21 7.72 -3.74 -5.86
CA THR A 21 6.54 -4.52 -6.19
C THR A 21 5.89 -3.90 -7.43
N GLU A 22 5.52 -4.75 -8.38
CA GLU A 22 4.82 -4.30 -9.58
C GLU A 22 3.31 -4.32 -9.34
N PHE A 23 2.63 -3.26 -9.79
CA PHE A 23 1.18 -3.15 -9.69
C PHE A 23 0.58 -2.90 -11.06
N SER A 24 -0.32 -3.79 -11.48
CA SER A 24 -1.06 -3.64 -12.74
C SER A 24 -2.37 -2.89 -12.52
N SER A 25 -2.50 -1.74 -13.17
CA SER A 25 -3.71 -0.93 -13.22
C SER A 25 -4.71 -1.37 -14.28
N THR A 26 -4.39 -2.37 -15.11
CA THR A 26 -5.23 -2.80 -16.24
C THR A 26 -6.70 -3.11 -15.90
N PRO A 27 -7.04 -3.77 -14.76
CA PRO A 27 -8.44 -4.04 -14.42
C PRO A 27 -9.16 -2.83 -13.80
N LEU A 28 -8.47 -1.70 -13.58
CA LEU A 28 -9.02 -0.53 -12.91
C LEU A 28 -9.49 0.52 -13.92
N ALA A 29 -10.62 1.16 -13.63
CA ALA A 29 -11.12 2.29 -14.41
C ALA A 29 -10.24 3.54 -14.23
N SER A 30 -10.27 4.46 -15.19
CA SER A 30 -9.66 5.78 -15.03
C SER A 30 -10.21 6.48 -13.79
N GLY A 31 -9.36 7.13 -13.02
CA GLY A 31 -9.77 7.75 -11.77
C GLY A 31 -8.63 7.99 -10.79
N THR A 32 -9.00 8.48 -9.61
CA THR A 32 -8.06 8.70 -8.50
C THR A 32 -8.11 7.53 -7.54
N TYR A 33 -6.94 6.98 -7.24
CA TYR A 33 -6.75 5.87 -6.31
C TYR A 33 -5.82 6.31 -5.18
N ILE A 34 -6.06 5.77 -3.99
CA ILE A 34 -5.21 5.98 -2.83
C ILE A 34 -4.54 4.66 -2.49
N TYR A 35 -3.24 4.72 -2.22
CA TYR A 35 -2.50 3.58 -1.68
C TYR A 35 -1.81 3.98 -0.37
N ARG A 36 -1.70 3.00 0.52
CA ARG A 36 -1.11 3.16 1.85
C ARG A 36 -0.07 2.07 2.05
N MET A 37 1.14 2.47 2.44
CA MET A 37 2.18 1.58 2.93
C MET A 37 2.20 1.69 4.46
N GLN A 38 2.16 0.55 5.13
CA GLN A 38 2.28 0.44 6.58
C GLN A 38 3.41 -0.53 6.87
N ALA A 39 4.40 -0.10 7.66
CA ALA A 39 5.52 -0.92 8.08
C ALA A 39 5.81 -0.62 9.54
N GLY A 40 6.02 -1.65 10.34
CA GLY A 40 6.25 -1.50 11.77
C GLY A 40 6.50 -2.86 12.38
N ASP A 41 7.17 -2.88 13.52
CA ASP A 41 7.43 -4.11 14.24
C ASP A 41 6.24 -4.42 15.15
N ALA A 42 5.52 -5.50 14.84
CA ALA A 42 4.37 -5.96 15.63
C ALA A 42 4.79 -6.48 17.02
N SER A 43 6.07 -6.84 17.20
CA SER A 43 6.65 -7.34 18.45
C SER A 43 7.28 -6.23 19.30
N ALA A 44 7.55 -5.06 18.72
CA ALA A 44 8.11 -3.93 19.45
C ALA A 44 7.07 -3.28 20.36
N SER A 45 7.30 -3.35 21.67
CA SER A 45 6.50 -2.69 22.71
C SER A 45 6.45 -1.16 22.60
N SER A 46 7.26 -0.57 21.71
CA SER A 46 7.28 0.87 21.43
C SER A 46 6.07 1.34 20.63
N GLY A 47 5.36 0.44 19.94
CA GLY A 47 4.20 0.80 19.12
C GLY A 47 4.56 1.67 17.90
N HIS A 48 5.81 1.64 17.45
CA HIS A 48 6.26 2.43 16.30
C HIS A 48 5.78 1.81 14.98
N TRP A 49 4.83 2.48 14.35
CA TRP A 49 4.39 2.20 12.98
C TRP A 49 4.78 3.36 12.07
N PHE A 50 5.33 3.04 10.91
CA PHE A 50 5.43 3.93 9.77
C PHE A 50 4.19 3.77 8.90
N VAL A 51 3.52 4.87 8.60
CA VAL A 51 2.39 4.89 7.68
C VAL A 51 2.61 6.01 6.66
N GLN A 52 2.60 5.65 5.38
CA GLN A 52 2.69 6.59 4.28
C GLN A 52 1.52 6.39 3.33
N THR A 53 0.80 7.47 3.04
CA THR A 53 -0.32 7.45 2.10
C THR A 53 0.00 8.34 0.90
N LYS A 54 -0.29 7.85 -0.29
CA LYS A 54 -0.05 8.57 -1.55
C LYS A 54 -1.23 8.39 -2.49
N LYS A 55 -1.39 9.35 -3.39
CA LYS A 55 -2.42 9.37 -4.42
C LYS A 55 -1.82 8.95 -5.76
N MET A 56 -2.57 8.16 -6.52
CA MET A 56 -2.26 7.76 -7.90
C MET A 56 -3.43 8.16 -8.79
N ILE A 57 -3.15 8.63 -10.01
CA ILE A 57 -4.18 8.93 -11.01
C ILE A 57 -3.97 7.96 -12.17
N ILE A 58 -5.03 7.22 -12.52
CA ILE A 58 -5.06 6.34 -13.68
C ILE A 58 -5.78 7.11 -14.79
N LEU A 59 -5.08 7.33 -15.90
CA LEU A 59 -5.65 7.83 -17.15
C LEU A 59 -5.53 6.73 -18.19
N LYS A 60 -6.57 6.61 -19.02
CA LYS A 60 -6.66 5.65 -20.12
C LYS A 60 -6.89 6.39 -21.41
#